data_AF-A0A7C4C506-F1
#
_entry.id   AF-A0A7C4C506-F1
#
_cell.length_a   1.000
_cell.length_b   1.000
_cell.length_c   1.000
_cell.angle_alpha   90.00
_cell.angle_beta   90.00
_cell.angle_gamma   90.00
#
_symmetry.space_group_name_H-M   'P 1'
#
loop_
_entity.id
_entity.type
_entity.pdbx_description
1 polymer ?
#
loop_
_entity_poly.entity_id
_entity_poly.type
_entity_poly.pdbx_seq_one_letter_code
_entity_poly.pdbx_strand_id
1 'polypeptide(L)'
;MALKRLELIKLLLIEADDFLMKGDAVQSSEKLYKAAEECVKALSEVFKLEEVKAAEEKGEWTVTLLEKAVRKLTSKLGIEVQLGWDAANHLHVWGFHEAKLDKEDVEGRMPIIRRLVELLEKQQL
;
A
#
# COMPACT_ATOMS: atom_id res chain seq x y z
N MET A 1 -16.94 -4.83 -3.05
CA MET A 1 -15.77 -4.14 -3.64
C MET A 1 -14.54 -4.40 -2.77
N ALA A 2 -14.60 -4.08 -1.48
CA ALA A 2 -13.48 -4.28 -0.55
C ALA A 2 -12.94 -5.72 -0.44
N LEU A 3 -13.79 -6.76 -0.44
CA LEU A 3 -13.32 -8.16 -0.42
C LEU A 3 -12.46 -8.53 -1.63
N LYS A 4 -12.88 -8.15 -2.85
CA LYS A 4 -12.09 -8.35 -4.08
C LYS A 4 -10.77 -7.58 -4.04
N ARG A 5 -10.77 -6.39 -3.45
CA ARG A 5 -9.56 -5.57 -3.27
C ARG A 5 -8.60 -6.23 -2.27
N LEU A 6 -9.12 -6.83 -1.20
CA LEU A 6 -8.31 -7.60 -0.24
C LEU A 6 -7.67 -8.84 -0.90
N GLU A 7 -8.41 -9.56 -1.74
CA GLU A 7 -7.85 -10.69 -2.52
C GLU A 7 -6.71 -10.23 -3.44
N LEU A 8 -6.89 -9.10 -4.14
CA LEU A 8 -5.84 -8.49 -4.97
C LEU A 8 -4.61 -8.10 -4.13
N ILE A 9 -4.81 -7.46 -2.98
CA ILE A 9 -3.71 -7.07 -2.08
C ILE A 9 -2.93 -8.30 -1.62
N LYS A 10 -3.61 -9.40 -1.26
CA LYS A 10 -2.96 -10.65 -0.88
C LYS A 10 -2.14 -11.24 -2.02
N LEU A 11 -2.67 -11.23 -3.24
CA LEU A 11 -1.94 -11.67 -4.42
C LEU A 11 -0.68 -10.81 -4.65
N LEU A 12 -0.78 -9.48 -4.52
CA LEU A 12 0.36 -8.59 -4.66
C LEU A 12 1.46 -8.85 -3.61
N LEU A 13 1.08 -9.17 -2.37
CA LEU A 13 2.06 -9.55 -1.34
C LEU A 13 2.75 -10.88 -1.66
N ILE A 14 2.02 -11.87 -2.18
CA ILE A 14 2.60 -13.15 -2.63
C ILE A 14 3.56 -12.92 -3.80
N GLU A 15 3.17 -12.10 -4.79
CA GLU A 15 4.05 -11.75 -5.90
C GLU A 15 5.31 -11.03 -5.42
N ALA A 16 5.19 -10.12 -4.44
CA ALA A 16 6.33 -9.46 -3.83
C ALA A 16 7.31 -10.46 -3.20
N ASP A 17 6.81 -11.40 -2.38
CA ASP A 17 7.63 -12.47 -1.80
C ASP A 17 8.35 -13.29 -2.90
N ASP A 18 7.63 -13.67 -3.96
CA ASP A 18 8.17 -14.46 -5.06
C ASP A 18 9.30 -13.73 -5.81
N PHE A 19 9.15 -12.42 -6.05
CA PHE A 19 10.20 -11.61 -6.67
C PHE A 19 11.41 -11.48 -5.75
N LEU A 20 11.18 -11.25 -4.47
CA LEU A 20 12.25 -11.09 -3.49
C LEU A 20 13.05 -12.39 -3.29
N MET A 21 12.39 -13.55 -3.29
CA MET A 21 13.04 -14.86 -3.28
C MET A 21 13.94 -15.10 -4.50
N LYS A 22 13.60 -14.51 -5.65
CA LYS A 22 14.40 -14.57 -6.88
C LYS A 22 15.51 -13.51 -6.93
N GLY A 23 15.62 -12.66 -5.90
CA GLY A 23 16.58 -11.54 -5.86
C GLY A 23 16.14 -10.32 -6.67
N ASP A 24 14.89 -10.25 -7.10
CA ASP A 24 14.36 -9.11 -7.87
C ASP A 24 13.75 -8.06 -6.92
N ALA A 25 14.63 -7.27 -6.31
CA ALA A 25 14.26 -6.19 -5.39
C ALA A 25 13.40 -5.10 -6.07
N VAL A 26 13.63 -4.85 -7.37
CA VAL A 26 12.90 -3.85 -8.15
C VAL A 26 11.43 -4.24 -8.31
N GLN A 27 11.16 -5.46 -8.76
CA GLN A 27 9.78 -5.93 -8.91
C GLN A 27 9.10 -6.13 -7.55
N SER A 28 9.82 -6.64 -6.54
CA SER A 28 9.26 -6.75 -5.19
C SER A 28 8.83 -5.39 -4.64
N SER A 29 9.65 -4.35 -4.82
CA SER A 29 9.34 -2.98 -4.40
C SER A 29 8.05 -2.45 -5.03
N GLU A 30 7.88 -2.66 -6.33
CA GLU A 30 6.68 -2.24 -7.06
C GLU A 30 5.41 -2.96 -6.59
N LYS A 31 5.51 -4.27 -6.30
CA LYS A 31 4.37 -5.05 -5.79
C LYS A 31 3.97 -4.62 -4.39
N LEU A 32 4.93 -4.34 -3.52
CA LEU A 32 4.68 -3.82 -2.17
C LEU A 32 4.04 -2.43 -2.21
N TYR A 33 4.49 -1.54 -3.10
CA TYR A 33 3.86 -0.24 -3.29
C TYR A 33 2.40 -0.38 -3.73
N LYS A 34 2.12 -1.21 -4.74
CA LYS A 34 0.76 -1.47 -5.21
C LYS A 34 -0.14 -2.07 -4.14
N ALA A 35 0.38 -2.99 -3.32
CA ALA A 35 -0.37 -3.55 -2.20
C ALA A 35 -0.77 -2.47 -1.18
N ALA A 36 0.15 -1.56 -0.84
CA ALA A 36 -0.11 -0.45 0.06
C ALA A 36 -1.11 0.55 -0.54
N GLU A 37 -0.95 0.93 -1.82
CA GLU A 37 -1.85 1.82 -2.53
C GLU A 37 -3.29 1.28 -2.55
N GLU A 38 -3.45 0.01 -2.93
CA GLU A 38 -4.75 -0.65 -2.94
C GLU A 38 -5.35 -0.78 -1.53
N CYS A 39 -4.51 -0.99 -0.52
CA CYS A 39 -4.94 -1.00 0.88
C CYS A 39 -5.47 0.36 1.34
N VAL A 40 -4.79 1.46 1.00
CA VAL A 40 -5.25 2.82 1.32
C VAL A 40 -6.57 3.12 0.63
N LYS A 41 -6.74 2.73 -0.64
CA LYS A 41 -8.01 2.86 -1.36
C LYS A 41 -9.13 2.05 -0.68
N ALA A 42 -8.85 0.79 -0.32
CA ALA A 42 -9.81 -0.07 0.38
C ALA A 42 -10.27 0.53 1.71
N LEU A 43 -9.32 0.96 2.55
CA LEU A 43 -9.61 1.59 3.83
C LEU A 43 -10.40 2.88 3.65
N SER A 44 -10.09 3.66 2.61
CA SER A 44 -10.84 4.88 2.28
C SER A 44 -12.30 4.59 1.95
N GLU A 45 -12.58 3.50 1.23
CA GLU A 45 -13.95 3.03 0.97
C GLU A 45 -14.66 2.60 2.27
N VAL A 46 -14.00 1.78 3.10
CA VAL A 46 -14.54 1.28 4.38
C VAL A 46 -14.92 2.44 5.31
N PHE A 47 -14.04 3.45 5.42
CA PHE A 47 -14.24 4.62 6.26
C PHE A 47 -15.02 5.75 5.58
N LYS A 48 -15.54 5.51 4.37
CA LYS A 48 -16.38 6.44 3.59
C LYS A 48 -15.76 7.83 3.46
N LEU A 49 -14.46 7.88 3.16
CA LEU A 49 -13.73 9.12 2.97
C LEU A 49 -14.18 9.83 1.68
N GLU A 50 -14.23 11.16 1.71
CA GLU A 50 -14.62 11.99 0.55
C GLU A 50 -13.62 11.85 -0.62
N GLU A 51 -12.37 11.48 -0.33
CA GLU A 51 -11.34 11.19 -1.32
C GLU A 51 -11.75 10.12 -2.34
N VAL A 52 -12.60 9.17 -1.94
CA VAL A 52 -13.14 8.15 -2.85
C VAL A 52 -13.97 8.80 -3.96
N LYS A 53 -14.91 9.69 -3.59
CA LYS A 53 -15.74 10.43 -4.55
C LYS A 53 -14.88 11.36 -5.42
N ALA A 54 -13.90 12.03 -4.80
CA ALA A 54 -12.99 12.91 -5.54
C ALA A 54 -12.13 12.15 -6.56
N ALA A 55 -11.77 10.89 -6.28
CA ALA A 55 -11.08 10.02 -7.22
C ALA A 55 -12.02 9.56 -8.35
N GLU A 56 -13.27 9.20 -8.03
CA GLU A 56 -14.29 8.84 -9.03
C GLU A 56 -14.57 10.00 -10.00
N GLU A 57 -14.74 11.22 -9.49
CA GLU A 57 -14.98 12.44 -10.30
C GLU A 57 -13.80 12.77 -11.23
N LYS A 58 -12.57 12.47 -10.79
CA LYS A 58 -11.35 12.65 -11.60
C LYS A 58 -11.05 11.47 -12.52
N GLY A 59 -11.73 10.35 -12.34
CA GLY A 59 -11.46 9.09 -13.03
C GLY A 59 -10.23 8.32 -12.52
N GLU A 60 -9.47 8.86 -11.56
CA GLU A 60 -8.28 8.23 -11.01
C GLU A 60 -7.94 8.70 -9.59
N TRP A 61 -7.17 7.86 -8.88
CA TRP A 61 -6.52 8.24 -7.62
C TRP A 61 -5.18 8.93 -7.93
N THR A 62 -5.04 10.18 -7.50
CA THR A 62 -3.75 10.87 -7.55
C THR A 62 -2.98 10.67 -6.24
N VAL A 63 -1.65 10.81 -6.28
CA VAL A 63 -0.81 10.78 -5.07
C VAL A 63 -1.30 11.81 -4.04
N THR A 64 -1.74 12.99 -4.47
CA THR A 64 -2.31 14.00 -3.56
C THR A 64 -3.59 13.54 -2.88
N LEU A 65 -4.44 12.74 -3.55
CA LEU A 65 -5.62 12.14 -2.91
C LEU A 65 -5.23 11.05 -1.92
N LEU A 66 -4.25 10.21 -2.27
CA LEU A 66 -3.72 9.17 -1.38
C LEU A 66 -3.11 9.80 -0.11
N GLU A 67 -2.30 10.84 -0.22
CA GLU A 67 -1.75 11.60 0.93
C GLU A 67 -2.85 12.15 1.86
N LYS A 68 -3.93 12.68 1.29
CA LYS A 68 -5.07 13.18 2.08
C LYS A 68 -5.80 12.03 2.78
N ALA A 69 -6.02 10.92 2.09
CA ALA A 69 -6.63 9.73 2.65
C ALA A 69 -5.78 9.14 3.79
N VAL A 70 -4.48 8.97 3.57
CA VAL A 70 -3.51 8.48 4.56
C VAL A 70 -3.58 9.32 5.83
N ARG A 71 -3.50 10.65 5.74
CA ARG A 71 -3.63 11.52 6.93
C ARG A 71 -4.94 11.31 7.69
N LYS A 72 -6.07 11.19 6.98
CA LYS A 72 -7.39 10.95 7.62
C LYS A 72 -7.50 9.57 8.23
N LEU A 73 -6.96 8.55 7.57
CA LEU A 73 -6.92 7.17 8.07
C LEU A 73 -5.98 7.05 9.27
N THR A 74 -4.84 7.73 9.27
CA THR A 74 -3.91 7.80 10.41
C THR A 74 -4.61 8.32 11.67
N SER A 75 -5.42 9.38 11.55
CA SER A 75 -6.22 9.88 12.68
C SER A 75 -7.28 8.90 13.20
N LYS A 76 -7.67 7.89 12.41
CA LYS A 76 -8.72 6.91 12.75
C LYS A 76 -8.16 5.57 13.22
N LEU A 77 -7.07 5.12 12.60
CA LEU A 77 -6.51 3.77 12.74
C LEU A 77 -5.13 3.76 13.43
N GLY A 78 -4.52 4.93 13.62
CA GLY A 78 -3.21 5.09 14.24
C GLY A 78 -2.07 5.25 13.24
N ILE A 79 -0.87 5.46 13.79
CA ILE A 79 0.34 5.85 13.03
C ILE A 79 0.78 4.81 12.00
N GLU A 80 0.38 3.55 12.16
CA GLU A 80 0.74 2.46 11.25
C GLU A 80 0.30 2.69 9.80
N VAL A 81 -0.76 3.49 9.58
CA VAL A 81 -1.17 3.87 8.22
C VAL A 81 -0.11 4.75 7.55
N GLN A 82 0.38 5.77 8.28
CA GLN A 82 1.44 6.65 7.78
C GLN A 82 2.73 5.87 7.56
N LEU A 83 3.13 5.01 8.51
CA LEU A 83 4.35 4.21 8.39
C LEU A 83 4.31 3.28 7.18
N GLY A 84 3.17 2.62 6.94
CA GLY A 84 2.97 1.79 5.76
C GLY A 84 3.06 2.58 4.45
N TRP A 85 2.46 3.77 4.40
CA TRP A 85 2.50 4.62 3.23
C TRP A 85 3.91 5.20 2.96
N ASP A 86 4.62 5.64 4.00
CA ASP A 86 5.98 6.18 3.87
C ASP A 86 6.97 5.09 3.41
N ALA A 87 6.85 3.87 3.98
CA ALA A 87 7.63 2.73 3.55
C ALA A 87 7.33 2.36 2.08
N ALA A 88 6.07 2.38 1.67
CA ALA A 88 5.66 2.12 0.30
C ALA A 88 6.22 3.16 -0.69
N ASN A 89 6.16 4.45 -0.38
CA ASN A 89 6.73 5.50 -1.22
C ASN A 89 8.25 5.37 -1.33
N HIS A 90 8.93 5.01 -0.24
CA HIS A 90 10.36 4.75 -0.28
C HIS A 90 10.70 3.59 -1.23
N LEU A 91 9.96 2.48 -1.16
CA LEU A 91 10.10 1.35 -2.07
C LEU A 91 9.80 1.74 -3.53
N HIS A 92 8.77 2.54 -3.76
CA HIS A 92 8.40 2.96 -5.12
C HIS A 92 9.47 3.85 -5.76
N VAL A 93 9.96 4.85 -5.02
CA VAL A 93 10.99 5.77 -5.53
C VAL A 93 12.34 5.07 -5.60
N TRP A 94 12.86 4.60 -4.46
CA TRP A 94 14.24 4.12 -4.38
C TRP A 94 14.40 2.69 -4.87
N GLY A 95 13.37 1.86 -4.72
CA GLY A 95 13.39 0.45 -5.14
C GLY A 95 12.98 0.28 -6.60
N PHE A 96 11.81 0.79 -7.00
CA PHE A 96 11.29 0.59 -8.35
C PHE A 96 11.86 1.56 -9.38
N HIS A 97 11.75 2.88 -9.15
CA HIS A 97 12.19 3.88 -10.12
C HIS A 97 13.71 4.03 -10.19
N GLU A 98 14.38 4.07 -9.05
CA GLU A 98 15.82 4.32 -8.99
C GLU A 98 16.67 3.03 -8.97
N ALA A 99 16.06 1.88 -8.66
CA ALA A 99 16.74 0.58 -8.54
C ALA A 99 17.99 0.60 -7.62
N LYS A 100 17.89 1.31 -6.48
CA LYS A 100 18.99 1.51 -5.53
C LYS A 100 18.89 0.67 -4.26
N LEU A 101 17.76 -0.01 -4.05
CA LEU A 101 17.55 -0.87 -2.89
C LEU A 101 17.94 -2.31 -3.21
N ASP A 102 18.62 -2.96 -2.28
CA ASP A 102 18.89 -4.39 -2.34
C ASP A 102 17.76 -5.21 -1.71
N LYS A 103 17.97 -6.53 -1.61
CA LYS A 103 16.98 -7.45 -1.06
C LYS A 103 16.72 -7.14 0.41
N GLU A 104 17.76 -6.91 1.19
CA GLU A 104 17.72 -6.64 2.62
C GLU A 104 16.95 -5.34 2.93
N ASP A 105 17.15 -4.31 2.11
CA ASP A 105 16.41 -3.05 2.17
C ASP A 105 14.90 -3.25 2.00
N VAL A 106 14.51 -4.12 1.07
CA VAL A 106 13.11 -4.46 0.80
C VAL A 106 12.54 -5.31 1.93
N GLU A 107 13.25 -6.36 2.34
CA GLU A 107 12.87 -7.25 3.46
C GLU A 107 12.60 -6.45 4.74
N GLY A 108 13.43 -5.46 5.04
CA GLY A 108 13.26 -4.59 6.22
C GLY A 108 11.95 -3.79 6.24
N ARG A 109 11.32 -3.54 5.09
CA ARG A 109 10.07 -2.77 4.97
C ARG A 109 8.83 -3.63 4.82
N MET A 110 8.96 -4.89 4.44
CA MET A 110 7.81 -5.79 4.26
C MET A 110 6.91 -5.90 5.49
N PRO A 111 7.43 -6.04 6.74
CA PRO A 111 6.56 -6.13 7.92
C PRO A 111 5.68 -4.87 8.11
N ILE A 112 6.18 -3.70 7.72
CA ILE A 112 5.46 -2.43 7.81
C ILE A 112 4.28 -2.42 6.83
N ILE A 113 4.51 -2.87 5.59
CA ILE A 113 3.45 -2.99 4.58
C ILE A 113 2.41 -4.04 4.99
N ARG A 114 2.85 -5.20 5.50
CA ARG A 114 1.93 -6.23 6.01
C ARG A 114 1.09 -5.70 7.16
N ARG A 115 1.68 -4.91 8.06
CA ARG A 115 0.95 -4.29 9.18
C ARG A 115 -0.14 -3.33 8.70
N LEU A 116 0.10 -2.57 7.64
CA LEU A 116 -0.93 -1.75 6.99
C LEU A 116 -2.08 -2.63 6.46
N VAL A 117 -1.78 -3.75 5.79
CA VAL A 117 -2.79 -4.67 5.26
C VAL A 117 -3.61 -5.32 6.39
N GLU A 118 -2.99 -5.69 7.51
CA GLU A 118 -3.69 -6.21 8.69
C GLU A 118 -4.72 -5.22 9.24
N LEU A 119 -4.52 -3.90 9.08
CA LEU A 119 -5.54 -2.91 9.49
C LEU A 119 -6.81 -3.06 8.66
N LEU A 120 -6.68 -3.35 7.36
CA LEU A 120 -7.81 -3.60 6.48
C LEU A 120 -8.51 -4.93 6.83
N GLU A 121 -7.75 -5.99 7.12
CA GLU A 121 -8.31 -7.29 7.51
C GLU A 121 -9.10 -7.25 8.81
N LYS A 122 -8.75 -6.33 9.73
CA LYS A 122 -9.49 -6.08 10.97
C LYS A 122 -10.82 -5.38 10.74
N GLN A 123 -11.05 -4.81 9.56
CA GLN A 123 -12.34 -4.25 9.22
C GLN A 123 -13.27 -5.40 8.83
N GLN A 124 -14.51 -5.40 9.35
CA GLN A 124 -15.53 -6.34 8.92
C GLN A 124 -15.95 -5.97 7.49
N LEU A 125 -15.31 -6.59 6.50
CA LEU A 125 -15.51 -6.37 5.06
C LEU A 125 -16.71 -7.14 4.50
#